data_AF-U4V3K5-F1
#
_entry.id   AF-U4V3K5-F1
#
_cell.length_a   1.000
_cell.length_b   1.000
_cell.length_c   1.000
_cell.angle_alpha   90.00
_cell.angle_beta   90.00
_cell.angle_gamma   90.00
#
_symmetry.space_group_name_H-M   'P 1'
#
loop_
_entity.id
_entity.type
_entity.pdbx_description
1 polymer ?
#
loop_
_entity_poly.entity_id
_entity_poly.type
_entity_poly.pdbx_seq_one_letter_code
_entity_poly.pdbx_strand_id
1 'polypeptide(L)'
;MNHRAVQNTVPLDQRHLNLGKALRAIGYDPALIGYTTTTPDPRTTSARDPRFTVLGDIMDGFRSVGAFEPNMDGYFGWVAQNGFELPENREDIWLPEGEHSVPGATDKPSRIPKEFSDSTFFTERALTYLKGRDGKPFFLHLGYYRPHPPFVASAPYHAMYKAEDMPAPIRAENPDAEAAQHPLMKHYIDHIRRGSFFHGAEGSGATLDEAKFARCALPIAD
;
A
#
# COMPACT_ATOMS: atom_id res chain seq x y z
N MET A 1 -16.87 15.95 -7.47
CA MET A 1 -16.06 15.37 -6.38
C MET A 1 -16.27 16.19 -5.11
N ASN A 2 -16.89 15.60 -4.09
CA ASN A 2 -17.45 16.34 -2.94
C ASN A 2 -16.45 16.57 -1.79
N HIS A 3 -15.58 15.59 -1.49
CA HIS A 3 -14.64 15.67 -0.34
C HIS A 3 -13.34 16.44 -0.63
N ARG A 4 -13.02 16.71 -1.90
CA ARG A 4 -11.90 17.55 -2.37
C ARG A 4 -10.47 17.07 -2.01
N ALA A 5 -10.30 16.02 -1.20
CA ALA A 5 -9.04 15.30 -1.05
C ALA A 5 -8.73 14.50 -2.35
N VAL A 6 -8.01 15.13 -3.28
CA VAL A 6 -7.84 14.64 -4.66
C VAL A 6 -6.53 13.90 -4.90
N GLN A 7 -5.58 14.02 -3.98
CA GLN A 7 -4.26 13.40 -3.99
C GLN A 7 -3.88 13.09 -2.54
N ASN A 8 -2.92 12.19 -2.35
CA ASN A 8 -2.28 12.00 -1.04
C ASN A 8 -1.77 13.35 -0.52
N THR A 9 -1.73 13.54 0.80
CA THR A 9 -1.36 14.81 1.49
C THR A 9 -2.37 15.95 1.43
N VAL A 10 -3.41 15.90 0.56
CA VAL A 10 -4.46 16.92 0.57
C VAL A 10 -5.36 16.71 1.80
N PRO A 11 -5.48 17.70 2.71
CA PRO A 11 -6.27 17.53 3.93
C PRO A 11 -7.73 17.15 3.66
N LEU A 12 -8.23 16.22 4.45
CA LEU A 12 -9.65 15.91 4.50
C LEU A 12 -10.33 16.83 5.51
N ASP A 13 -11.29 17.61 5.05
CA ASP A 13 -12.09 18.52 5.90
C ASP A 13 -12.81 17.73 7.00
N GLN A 14 -12.62 18.13 8.26
CA GLN A 14 -13.19 17.45 9.42
C GLN A 14 -14.72 17.40 9.43
N ARG A 15 -15.39 18.30 8.68
CA ARG A 15 -16.86 18.36 8.58
C ARG A 15 -17.46 17.12 7.94
N HIS A 16 -16.67 16.35 7.19
CA HIS A 16 -17.18 15.17 6.51
C HIS A 16 -17.50 14.07 7.54
N LEU A 17 -18.74 13.56 7.43
CA LEU A 17 -19.09 12.26 7.98
C LEU A 17 -18.24 11.20 7.27
N ASN A 18 -17.80 10.21 8.03
CA ASN A 18 -17.16 9.01 7.52
C ASN A 18 -17.72 7.78 8.25
N LEU A 19 -17.37 6.59 7.77
CA LEU A 19 -17.86 5.34 8.34
C LEU A 19 -17.50 5.18 9.82
N GLY A 20 -16.27 5.54 10.21
CA GLY A 20 -15.82 5.49 11.60
C GLY A 20 -16.67 6.36 12.54
N LYS A 21 -16.93 7.61 12.15
CA LYS A 21 -17.81 8.54 12.88
C LYS A 21 -19.24 8.03 12.97
N ALA A 22 -19.78 7.52 11.86
CA ALA A 22 -21.14 6.99 11.81
C ALA A 22 -21.32 5.76 12.72
N LEU A 23 -20.34 4.84 12.72
CA LEU A 23 -20.34 3.66 13.59
C LEU A 23 -20.29 4.03 15.07
N ARG A 24 -19.48 5.04 15.44
CA ARG A 24 -19.46 5.56 16.81
C ARG A 24 -20.81 6.10 17.27
N ALA A 25 -21.53 6.79 16.39
CA ALA A 25 -22.85 7.34 16.70
C ALA A 25 -23.91 6.27 17.03
N ILE A 26 -23.68 5.01 16.63
CA ILE A 26 -24.57 3.87 16.92
C ILE A 26 -23.96 2.87 17.92
N GLY A 27 -22.93 3.27 18.67
CA GLY A 27 -22.36 2.49 19.77
C GLY A 27 -21.29 1.46 19.37
N TYR A 28 -20.83 1.44 18.11
CA TYR A 28 -19.66 0.66 17.74
C TYR A 28 -18.37 1.42 18.04
N ASP A 29 -17.35 0.68 18.44
CA ASP A 29 -15.97 1.18 18.49
C ASP A 29 -15.19 0.58 17.30
N PRO A 30 -15.19 1.27 16.14
CA PRO A 30 -14.63 0.70 14.91
C PRO A 30 -13.11 0.59 15.02
N ALA A 31 -12.63 -0.66 14.96
CA ALA A 31 -11.21 -0.96 14.99
C ALA A 31 -10.61 -0.94 13.57
N LEU A 32 -9.34 -0.57 13.47
CA LEU A 32 -8.56 -0.55 12.24
C LEU A 32 -7.27 -1.37 12.41
N ILE A 33 -7.03 -2.25 11.44
CA ILE A 33 -5.73 -2.85 11.16
C ILE A 33 -5.35 -2.43 9.75
N GLY A 34 -4.08 -2.09 9.56
CA GLY A 34 -3.58 -1.51 8.32
C GLY A 34 -3.55 0.02 8.41
N TYR A 35 -4.13 0.68 7.41
CA TYR A 35 -3.94 2.10 7.15
C TYR A 35 -5.16 2.74 6.47
N THR A 36 -5.20 4.07 6.43
CA THR A 36 -6.25 4.83 5.74
C THR A 36 -5.76 6.08 5.00
N THR A 37 -4.51 6.50 5.22
CA THR A 37 -3.83 7.60 4.52
C THR A 37 -4.66 8.88 4.50
N THR A 38 -5.02 9.37 5.69
CA THR A 38 -5.83 10.58 5.84
C THR A 38 -4.99 11.71 6.43
N THR A 39 -4.77 12.76 5.64
CA THR A 39 -4.19 14.01 6.15
C THR A 39 -5.25 14.78 6.94
N PRO A 40 -5.00 15.14 8.21
CA PRO A 40 -5.99 15.78 9.06
C PRO A 40 -6.25 17.23 8.64
N ASP A 41 -7.40 17.76 9.04
CA ASP A 41 -7.78 19.14 8.79
C ASP A 41 -6.83 20.13 9.53
N PRO A 42 -6.11 21.02 8.82
CA PRO A 42 -5.17 21.94 9.45
C PRO A 42 -5.83 23.04 10.26
N ARG A 43 -7.15 23.24 10.15
CA ARG A 43 -7.87 24.27 10.93
C ARG A 43 -8.05 23.87 12.39
N THR A 44 -7.97 22.57 12.69
CA THR A 44 -8.11 22.02 14.04
C THR A 44 -6.89 21.22 14.50
N THR A 45 -5.87 21.15 13.65
CA THR A 45 -4.64 20.43 13.91
C THR A 45 -3.47 21.40 14.01
N SER A 46 -2.58 21.21 14.98
CA SER A 46 -1.40 22.07 15.15
C SER A 46 -0.51 22.03 13.91
N ALA A 47 0.08 23.16 13.51
CA ALA A 47 0.99 23.23 12.37
C ALA A 47 2.25 22.34 12.52
N ARG A 48 2.58 21.91 13.75
CA ARG A 48 3.70 20.99 14.04
C ARG A 48 3.27 19.53 14.24
N ASP A 49 2.04 19.18 13.91
CA ASP A 49 1.56 17.81 14.02
C ASP A 49 2.34 16.89 13.05
N PRO A 50 2.93 15.79 13.53
CA PRO A 50 3.71 14.87 12.68
C PRO A 50 2.92 14.27 11.52
N ARG A 51 1.59 14.26 11.58
CA ARG A 51 0.75 13.75 10.48
C ARG A 51 0.84 14.61 9.22
N PHE A 52 1.46 15.79 9.29
CA PHE A 52 1.81 16.63 8.14
C PHE A 52 3.19 16.36 7.53
N THR A 53 4.02 15.49 8.13
CA THR A 53 5.39 15.22 7.63
C THR A 53 5.49 13.98 6.73
N VAL A 54 4.40 13.26 6.56
CA VAL A 54 4.29 12.01 5.77
C VAL A 54 3.10 12.12 4.80
N LEU A 55 2.28 11.09 4.66
CA LEU A 55 1.10 11.06 3.79
C LEU A 55 -0.23 11.25 4.55
N GLY A 56 -0.17 11.63 5.84
CA GLY A 56 -1.29 11.58 6.77
C GLY A 56 -1.14 10.44 7.76
N ASP A 57 -2.26 10.00 8.33
CA ASP A 57 -2.33 8.96 9.36
C ASP A 57 -3.74 8.34 9.35
N ILE A 58 -4.07 7.62 10.42
CA ILE A 58 -5.35 6.98 10.66
C ILE A 58 -6.49 8.00 10.64
N MET A 59 -7.51 7.70 9.83
CA MET A 59 -8.71 8.48 9.66
C MET A 59 -9.46 8.64 10.99
N ASP A 60 -9.85 9.88 11.28
CA ASP A 60 -10.65 10.20 12.46
C ASP A 60 -11.92 9.34 12.54
N GLY A 61 -12.21 8.84 13.74
CA GLY A 61 -13.27 7.89 14.03
C GLY A 61 -12.78 6.44 14.17
N PHE A 62 -11.70 6.01 13.51
CA PHE A 62 -11.16 4.66 13.67
C PHE A 62 -10.18 4.57 14.85
N ARG A 63 -10.25 3.47 15.61
CA ARG A 63 -9.26 3.14 16.65
C ARG A 63 -8.26 2.13 16.10
N SER A 64 -6.97 2.44 16.17
CA SER A 64 -5.92 1.50 15.78
C SER A 64 -5.86 0.27 16.70
N VAL A 65 -5.78 -0.92 16.11
CA VAL A 65 -5.43 -2.18 16.80
C VAL A 65 -4.30 -2.95 16.09
N GLY A 66 -3.70 -2.36 15.06
CA GLY A 66 -2.62 -2.94 14.27
C GLY A 66 -2.23 -2.00 13.15
N ALA A 67 -1.70 -0.82 13.50
CA ALA A 67 -1.32 0.21 12.54
C ALA A 67 -0.19 -0.24 11.62
N PHE A 68 -0.32 0.12 10.35
CA PHE A 68 0.78 0.18 9.39
C PHE A 68 1.28 1.62 9.20
N GLU A 69 0.41 2.62 9.38
CA GLU A 69 0.79 4.03 9.34
C GLU A 69 1.44 4.54 10.64
N PRO A 70 2.19 5.65 10.58
CA PRO A 70 2.61 6.35 9.34
C PRO A 70 3.83 5.73 8.66
N ASN A 71 4.69 5.02 9.39
CA ASN A 71 6.01 4.57 8.92
C ASN A 71 6.24 3.05 9.08
N MET A 72 5.17 2.27 9.26
CA MET A 72 5.24 0.80 9.36
C MET A 72 6.06 0.29 10.55
N ASP A 73 6.34 1.15 11.54
CA ASP A 73 7.15 0.81 12.71
C ASP A 73 6.58 -0.38 13.50
N GLY A 74 5.25 -0.48 13.60
CA GLY A 74 4.59 -1.61 14.27
C GLY A 74 4.80 -2.95 13.54
N TYR A 75 4.92 -2.91 12.22
CA TYR A 75 5.23 -4.07 11.40
C TYR A 75 6.72 -4.43 11.51
N PHE A 76 7.62 -3.48 11.27
CA PHE A 76 9.06 -3.71 11.40
C PHE A 76 9.45 -4.21 12.80
N GLY A 77 8.87 -3.64 13.85
CA GLY A 77 9.06 -4.09 15.22
C GLY A 77 8.60 -5.54 15.43
N TRP A 78 7.48 -5.93 14.83
CA TRP A 78 7.00 -7.31 14.89
C TRP A 78 7.90 -8.28 14.12
N VAL A 79 8.38 -7.90 12.93
CA VAL A 79 9.35 -8.69 12.15
C VAL A 79 10.61 -8.95 12.98
N ALA A 80 11.21 -7.90 13.53
CA ALA A 80 12.41 -8.00 14.38
C ALA A 80 12.17 -8.84 15.64
N GLN A 81 11.02 -8.65 16.30
CA GLN A 81 10.66 -9.40 17.51
C GLN A 81 10.54 -10.91 17.25
N ASN A 82 10.09 -11.29 16.06
CA ASN A 82 9.91 -12.70 15.69
C ASN A 82 11.15 -13.31 15.00
N GLY A 83 12.30 -12.62 15.08
CA GLY A 83 13.60 -13.19 14.75
C GLY A 83 14.07 -13.00 13.31
N PHE A 84 13.42 -12.13 12.52
CA PHE A 84 13.92 -11.75 11.21
C PHE A 84 14.70 -10.43 11.29
N GLU A 85 15.97 -10.47 10.86
CA GLU A 85 16.84 -9.29 10.92
C GLU A 85 16.41 -8.25 9.88
N LEU A 86 16.27 -7.00 10.34
CA LEU A 86 15.95 -5.88 9.47
C LEU A 86 17.24 -5.35 8.80
N PRO A 87 17.20 -5.03 7.50
CA PRO A 87 18.26 -4.29 6.82
C PRO A 87 18.38 -2.86 7.35
N GLU A 88 19.50 -2.19 7.03
CA GLU A 88 19.76 -0.80 7.41
C GLU A 88 18.65 0.14 6.93
N ASN A 89 18.32 0.07 5.64
CA ASN A 89 17.09 0.65 5.12
C ASN A 89 15.95 -0.37 5.26
N ARG A 90 15.06 -0.16 6.23
CA ARG A 90 14.03 -1.15 6.60
C ARG A 90 13.12 -1.56 5.45
N GLU A 91 12.84 -0.67 4.50
CA GLU A 91 11.98 -0.98 3.34
C GLU A 91 12.66 -1.96 2.36
N ASP A 92 13.98 -2.15 2.46
CA ASP A 92 14.71 -3.08 1.60
C ASP A 92 14.36 -4.56 1.88
N ILE A 93 13.58 -4.86 2.92
CA ILE A 93 13.04 -6.22 3.17
C ILE A 93 12.14 -6.72 2.04
N TRP A 94 11.51 -5.82 1.29
CA TRP A 94 10.61 -6.18 0.19
C TRP A 94 11.32 -6.26 -1.17
N LEU A 95 12.61 -5.94 -1.21
CA LEU A 95 13.37 -6.11 -2.45
C LEU A 95 13.50 -7.59 -2.79
N PRO A 96 13.74 -7.92 -4.07
CA PRO A 96 13.94 -9.30 -4.47
C PRO A 96 15.20 -9.90 -3.84
N GLU A 97 15.19 -11.22 -3.65
CA GLU A 97 16.34 -12.00 -3.23
C GLU A 97 17.43 -11.98 -4.31
N GLY A 98 18.69 -11.91 -3.89
CA GLY A 98 19.84 -11.66 -4.77
C GLY A 98 20.30 -10.21 -4.75
N GLU A 99 21.44 -9.93 -5.40
CA GLU A 99 22.13 -8.63 -5.34
C GLU A 99 21.21 -7.44 -5.67
N HIS A 100 21.51 -6.30 -5.03
CA HIS A 100 20.70 -5.07 -4.95
C HIS A 100 20.35 -4.34 -6.28
N SER A 101 20.52 -4.94 -7.46
CA SER A 101 20.67 -4.13 -8.69
C SER A 101 20.13 -4.72 -9.99
N VAL A 102 19.00 -5.43 -9.98
CA VAL A 102 18.21 -5.52 -11.22
C VAL A 102 17.09 -4.47 -11.17
N PRO A 103 17.33 -3.24 -11.66
CA PRO A 103 16.28 -2.28 -11.93
C PRO A 103 15.14 -2.91 -12.73
N GLY A 104 13.92 -2.85 -12.21
CA GLY A 104 12.71 -3.26 -12.93
C GLY A 104 12.02 -4.51 -12.40
N ALA A 105 11.19 -5.11 -13.25
CA ALA A 105 10.42 -6.30 -12.91
C ALA A 105 11.32 -7.53 -12.74
N THR A 106 10.98 -8.40 -11.79
CA THR A 106 11.77 -9.57 -11.39
C THR A 106 10.87 -10.81 -11.25
N ASP A 107 11.47 -11.99 -11.35
CA ASP A 107 10.86 -13.29 -11.00
C ASP A 107 11.41 -13.85 -9.69
N LYS A 108 12.26 -13.10 -8.99
CA LYS A 108 12.83 -13.52 -7.71
C LYS A 108 11.81 -13.32 -6.58
N PRO A 109 11.81 -14.20 -5.56
CA PRO A 109 11.03 -13.96 -4.35
C PRO A 109 11.50 -12.69 -3.65
N SER A 110 10.62 -12.09 -2.86
CA SER A 110 10.96 -11.08 -1.88
C SER A 110 11.93 -11.64 -0.83
N ARG A 111 12.84 -10.80 -0.33
CA ARG A 111 13.79 -11.16 0.74
C ARG A 111 13.07 -11.55 2.02
N ILE A 112 11.91 -10.96 2.28
CA ILE A 112 11.08 -11.32 3.43
C ILE A 112 10.33 -12.63 3.15
N PRO A 113 10.43 -13.65 4.02
CA PRO A 113 9.62 -14.86 3.92
C PRO A 113 8.14 -14.53 4.13
N LYS A 114 7.25 -15.36 3.57
CA LYS A 114 5.80 -15.13 3.66
C LYS A 114 5.30 -15.10 5.11
N GLU A 115 5.94 -15.85 6.00
CA GLU A 115 5.60 -15.91 7.44
C GLU A 115 5.82 -14.56 8.13
N PHE A 116 6.62 -13.69 7.53
CA PHE A 116 6.90 -12.34 8.02
C PHE A 116 6.31 -11.26 7.11
N SER A 117 5.56 -11.61 6.06
CA SER A 117 4.98 -10.63 5.14
C SER A 117 4.03 -9.67 5.86
N ASP A 118 3.82 -8.50 5.26
CA ASP A 118 2.86 -7.50 5.72
C ASP A 118 1.43 -8.07 5.73
N SER A 119 1.07 -8.92 4.76
CA SER A 119 -0.18 -9.68 4.78
C SER A 119 -0.30 -10.59 6.00
N THR A 120 0.75 -11.35 6.32
CA THR A 120 0.76 -12.24 7.50
C THR A 120 0.63 -11.41 8.78
N PHE A 121 1.36 -10.30 8.89
CA PHE A 121 1.22 -9.38 10.01
C PHE A 121 -0.22 -8.89 10.19
N PHE A 122 -0.88 -8.41 9.13
CA PHE A 122 -2.28 -7.95 9.21
C PHE A 122 -3.23 -9.07 9.62
N THR A 123 -3.03 -10.26 9.06
CA THR A 123 -3.83 -11.45 9.39
C THR A 123 -3.69 -11.83 10.86
N GLU A 124 -2.47 -11.92 11.38
CA GLU A 124 -2.21 -12.31 12.76
C GLU A 124 -2.74 -11.26 13.76
N ARG A 125 -2.64 -9.96 13.42
CA ARG A 125 -3.28 -8.90 14.20
C ARG A 125 -4.80 -9.03 14.21
N ALA A 126 -5.41 -9.36 13.07
CA ALA A 126 -6.85 -9.54 12.97
C ALA A 126 -7.31 -10.74 13.80
N LEU A 127 -6.62 -11.88 13.69
CA LEU A 127 -6.90 -13.08 14.48
C LEU A 127 -6.79 -12.80 15.98
N THR A 128 -5.73 -12.09 16.40
CA THR A 128 -5.54 -11.69 17.80
C THR A 128 -6.68 -10.79 18.29
N TYR A 129 -7.05 -9.78 17.51
CA TYR A 129 -8.17 -8.88 17.84
C TYR A 129 -9.49 -9.64 17.97
N LEU A 130 -9.81 -10.50 16.99
CA LEU A 130 -11.05 -11.27 16.96
C LEU A 130 -11.14 -12.27 18.13
N LYS A 131 -10.04 -12.93 18.49
CA LYS A 131 -9.97 -13.76 19.71
C LYS A 131 -10.28 -12.94 20.96
N GLY A 132 -9.71 -11.75 21.09
CA GLY A 132 -9.97 -10.85 22.21
C GLY A 132 -11.37 -10.26 22.25
N ARG A 133 -12.13 -10.28 21.13
CA ARG A 133 -13.55 -9.89 21.13
C ARG A 133 -14.42 -10.86 21.90
N ASP A 134 -14.07 -12.15 21.92
CA ASP A 134 -14.72 -13.16 22.75
C ASP A 134 -16.26 -13.12 22.63
N GLY A 135 -16.75 -13.19 21.38
CA GLY A 135 -18.19 -13.16 21.05
C GLY A 135 -18.86 -11.79 21.09
N LYS A 136 -18.19 -10.73 21.57
CA LYS A 136 -18.77 -9.36 21.58
C LYS A 136 -18.92 -8.81 20.16
N PRO A 137 -20.02 -8.11 19.83
CA PRO A 137 -20.20 -7.44 18.54
C PRO A 137 -19.00 -6.54 18.21
N PHE A 138 -18.57 -6.53 16.96
CA PHE A 138 -17.42 -5.75 16.53
C PHE A 138 -17.62 -5.16 15.13
N PHE A 139 -16.85 -4.12 14.84
CA PHE A 139 -16.56 -3.68 13.50
C PHE A 139 -15.04 -3.62 13.35
N LEU A 140 -14.50 -4.26 12.32
CA LEU A 140 -13.07 -4.27 12.00
C LEU A 140 -12.89 -3.87 10.54
N HIS A 141 -12.18 -2.78 10.30
CA HIS A 141 -11.62 -2.46 9.00
C HIS A 141 -10.23 -3.08 8.89
N LEU A 142 -10.05 -4.04 7.98
CA LEU A 142 -8.78 -4.73 7.72
C LEU A 142 -8.26 -4.31 6.35
N GLY A 143 -7.30 -3.38 6.33
CA GLY A 143 -6.69 -2.87 5.11
C GLY A 143 -5.36 -3.57 4.81
N TYR A 144 -5.34 -4.43 3.78
CA TYR A 144 -4.09 -5.01 3.28
C TYR A 144 -3.32 -3.99 2.43
N TYR A 145 -1.99 -4.02 2.54
CA TYR A 145 -1.11 -3.16 1.76
C TYR A 145 -0.87 -3.74 0.35
N ARG A 146 -0.76 -5.06 0.23
CA ARG A 146 -0.69 -5.73 -1.08
C ARG A 146 -1.98 -5.58 -1.89
N PRO A 147 -1.87 -5.45 -3.23
CA PRO A 147 -0.68 -5.62 -4.07
C PRO A 147 0.08 -4.30 -4.36
N HIS A 148 0.25 -3.40 -3.38
CA HIS A 148 1.02 -2.16 -3.57
C HIS A 148 2.50 -2.42 -3.94
N PRO A 149 3.13 -1.56 -4.77
CA PRO A 149 4.57 -1.59 -5.03
C PRO A 149 5.46 -1.56 -3.77
N PRO A 150 6.70 -2.09 -3.83
CA PRO A 150 7.30 -2.78 -4.96
C PRO A 150 6.61 -4.13 -5.25
N PHE A 151 6.45 -4.45 -6.54
CA PHE A 151 5.76 -5.64 -7.02
C PHE A 151 6.63 -6.91 -6.89
N VAL A 152 6.87 -7.33 -5.66
CA VAL A 152 7.71 -8.48 -5.33
C VAL A 152 7.00 -9.30 -4.25
N ALA A 153 6.67 -10.55 -4.57
CA ALA A 153 5.97 -11.48 -3.68
C ALA A 153 6.97 -12.42 -2.98
N SER A 154 6.66 -12.89 -1.78
CA SER A 154 7.45 -13.92 -1.10
C SER A 154 7.34 -15.28 -1.82
N ALA A 155 8.23 -16.22 -1.52
CA ALA A 155 8.04 -17.62 -1.92
C ALA A 155 6.85 -18.24 -1.15
N PRO A 156 6.03 -19.10 -1.79
CA PRO A 156 6.12 -19.55 -3.19
C PRO A 156 5.35 -18.67 -4.20
N TYR A 157 4.70 -17.60 -3.76
CA TYR A 157 3.75 -16.81 -4.54
C TYR A 157 4.36 -16.16 -5.78
N HIS A 158 5.63 -15.72 -5.71
CA HIS A 158 6.36 -15.15 -6.86
C HIS A 158 6.39 -16.05 -8.12
N ALA A 159 6.28 -17.36 -7.95
CA ALA A 159 6.38 -18.34 -9.03
C ALA A 159 5.03 -18.95 -9.45
N MET A 160 3.92 -18.53 -8.83
CA MET A 160 2.61 -19.15 -9.09
C MET A 160 2.03 -18.83 -10.47
N TYR A 161 2.45 -17.73 -11.08
CA TYR A 161 1.90 -17.24 -12.34
C TYR A 161 3.02 -16.86 -13.30
N LYS A 162 2.85 -17.21 -14.57
CA LYS A 162 3.79 -16.81 -15.61
C LYS A 162 3.28 -15.58 -16.34
N ALA A 163 4.20 -14.70 -16.73
CA ALA A 163 3.87 -13.50 -17.51
C ALA A 163 3.18 -13.83 -18.85
N GLU A 164 3.55 -14.95 -19.46
CA GLU A 164 2.96 -15.48 -20.71
C GLU A 164 1.49 -15.92 -20.56
N ASP A 165 1.02 -16.16 -19.33
CA ASP A 165 -0.37 -16.53 -19.05
C ASP A 165 -1.28 -15.30 -18.81
N MET A 166 -0.70 -14.09 -18.71
CA MET A 166 -1.47 -12.88 -18.40
C MET A 166 -2.11 -12.29 -19.66
N PRO A 167 -3.35 -11.75 -19.55
CA PRO A 167 -3.96 -11.03 -20.65
C PRO A 167 -3.15 -9.76 -20.98
N ALA A 168 -3.15 -9.37 -22.25
CA ALA A 168 -2.54 -8.11 -22.66
C ALA A 168 -3.22 -6.92 -21.97
N PRO A 169 -2.46 -5.87 -21.60
CA PRO A 169 -3.04 -4.64 -21.04
C PRO A 169 -3.98 -3.97 -22.03
N ILE A 170 -5.10 -3.44 -21.53
CA ILE A 170 -6.00 -2.59 -22.30
C ILE A 170 -5.41 -1.18 -22.33
N ARG A 171 -4.94 -0.74 -23.51
CA ARG A 171 -4.35 0.58 -23.76
C ARG A 171 -4.52 0.97 -25.23
N ALA A 172 -4.40 2.25 -25.54
CA ALA A 172 -4.29 2.73 -26.91
C ALA A 172 -3.03 2.19 -27.59
N GLU A 173 -2.98 2.32 -28.92
CA GLU A 173 -1.87 1.83 -29.75
C GLU A 173 -0.50 2.39 -29.34
N ASN A 174 -0.46 3.63 -28.86
CA ASN A 174 0.75 4.29 -28.40
C ASN A 174 0.48 5.36 -27.32
N PRO A 175 1.51 5.82 -26.60
CA PRO A 175 1.35 6.81 -25.54
C PRO A 175 0.74 8.15 -26.00
N ASP A 176 1.00 8.61 -27.23
CA ASP A 176 0.45 9.87 -27.74
C ASP A 176 -1.06 9.77 -27.98
N ALA A 177 -1.52 8.64 -28.53
CA ALA A 177 -2.93 8.33 -28.70
C ALA A 177 -3.64 8.21 -27.34
N GLU A 178 -3.00 7.60 -26.34
CA GLU A 178 -3.54 7.53 -24.97
C GLU A 178 -3.63 8.93 -24.34
N ALA A 179 -2.59 9.75 -24.49
CA ALA A 179 -2.51 11.11 -23.96
C ALA A 179 -3.55 12.06 -24.58
N ALA A 180 -3.96 11.84 -25.82
CA ALA A 180 -4.95 12.65 -26.52
C ALA A 180 -6.37 12.55 -25.92
N GLN A 181 -6.66 11.53 -25.11
CA GLN A 181 -8.00 11.32 -24.55
C GLN A 181 -8.38 12.38 -23.51
N HIS A 182 -7.45 12.81 -22.67
CA HIS A 182 -7.72 13.79 -21.60
C HIS A 182 -6.43 14.46 -21.09
N PRO A 183 -6.43 15.77 -20.76
CA PRO A 183 -5.23 16.46 -20.25
C PRO A 183 -4.59 15.83 -19.01
N LEU A 184 -5.40 15.31 -18.09
CA LEU A 184 -4.90 14.55 -16.92
C LEU A 184 -4.20 13.25 -17.34
N MET A 185 -4.69 12.56 -18.38
CA MET A 185 -4.06 11.35 -18.90
C MET A 185 -2.69 11.68 -19.47
N LYS A 186 -2.59 12.73 -20.30
CA LYS A 186 -1.31 13.25 -20.79
C LYS A 186 -0.35 13.54 -19.64
N HIS A 187 -0.82 14.22 -18.60
CA HIS A 187 0.00 14.53 -17.43
C HIS A 187 0.59 13.26 -16.79
N TYR A 188 -0.22 12.22 -16.57
CA TYR A 188 0.28 10.96 -16.01
C TYR A 188 1.27 10.25 -16.93
N ILE A 189 1.00 10.17 -18.24
CA ILE A 189 1.89 9.53 -19.22
C ILE A 189 3.26 10.22 -19.27
N ASP A 190 3.27 11.56 -19.24
CA ASP A 190 4.50 12.35 -19.32
C ASP A 190 5.36 12.24 -18.04
N HIS A 191 4.74 12.08 -16.86
CA HIS A 191 5.41 12.29 -15.57
C HIS A 191 5.61 11.03 -14.73
N ILE A 192 4.82 9.97 -14.92
CA ILE A 192 5.01 8.73 -14.16
C ILE A 192 6.33 8.07 -14.58
N ARG A 193 7.16 7.71 -13.59
CA ARG A 193 8.47 7.05 -13.81
C ARG A 193 8.38 5.57 -13.44
N ARG A 194 9.23 4.75 -14.06
CA ARG A 194 9.34 3.32 -13.70
C ARG A 194 9.74 3.12 -12.24
N GLY A 195 10.53 4.04 -11.69
CA GLY A 195 10.96 4.06 -10.29
C GLY A 195 9.82 4.15 -9.27
N SER A 196 8.62 4.60 -9.69
CA SER A 196 7.43 4.59 -8.83
C SER A 196 6.87 3.19 -8.57
N PHE A 197 7.31 2.19 -9.33
CA PHE A 197 6.82 0.81 -9.24
C PHE A 197 7.93 -0.21 -8.95
N PHE A 198 9.13 0.02 -9.51
CA PHE A 198 10.29 -0.86 -9.32
C PHE A 198 11.45 -0.07 -8.74
N HIS A 199 12.00 -0.58 -7.65
CA HIS A 199 13.15 0.02 -7.01
C HIS A 199 14.34 0.12 -8.01
N GLY A 200 14.97 1.30 -8.05
CA GLY A 200 16.11 1.57 -8.93
C GLY A 200 15.80 1.70 -10.43
N ALA A 201 14.55 1.56 -10.88
CA ALA A 201 14.21 1.68 -12.29
C ALA A 201 14.16 3.14 -12.77
N GLU A 202 14.95 3.45 -13.81
CA GLU A 202 14.98 4.77 -14.42
C GLU A 202 13.98 4.92 -15.56
N GLY A 203 13.77 6.13 -16.09
CA GLY A 203 12.98 6.36 -17.32
C GLY A 203 11.45 6.39 -17.16
N SER A 204 10.75 6.61 -18.27
CA SER A 204 9.30 6.81 -18.30
C SER A 204 8.52 5.52 -18.08
N GLY A 205 7.42 5.59 -17.31
CA GLY A 205 6.46 4.51 -17.19
C GLY A 205 5.75 4.19 -18.51
N ALA A 206 5.60 5.18 -19.39
CA ALA A 206 4.96 5.03 -20.70
C ALA A 206 5.73 4.10 -21.67
N THR A 207 7.01 3.86 -21.41
CA THR A 207 7.88 3.01 -22.24
C THR A 207 8.08 1.61 -21.64
N LEU A 208 7.23 1.18 -20.70
CA LEU A 208 7.29 -0.17 -20.14
C LEU A 208 6.82 -1.18 -21.20
N ASP A 209 7.66 -2.18 -21.49
CA ASP A 209 7.30 -3.26 -22.40
C ASP A 209 6.24 -4.20 -21.80
N GLU A 210 5.53 -4.92 -22.67
CA GLU A 210 4.41 -5.78 -22.26
C GLU A 210 4.83 -6.92 -21.35
N ALA A 211 6.01 -7.50 -21.59
CA ALA A 211 6.53 -8.60 -20.77
C ALA A 211 6.80 -8.14 -19.34
N LYS A 212 7.34 -6.93 -19.14
CA LYS A 212 7.51 -6.32 -17.82
C LYS A 212 6.17 -5.97 -17.19
N PHE A 213 5.23 -5.42 -17.96
CA PHE A 213 3.89 -5.11 -17.44
C PHE A 213 3.17 -6.38 -16.93
N ALA A 214 3.18 -7.45 -17.72
CA ALA A 214 2.57 -8.73 -17.36
C ALA A 214 3.15 -9.31 -16.06
N ARG A 215 4.44 -9.09 -15.78
CA ARG A 215 5.07 -9.50 -14.51
C ARG A 215 4.60 -8.68 -13.30
N CYS A 216 4.09 -7.47 -13.49
CA CYS A 216 3.58 -6.62 -12.41
C CYS A 216 2.14 -6.91 -12.08
N ALA A 217 1.37 -7.31 -13.10
CA ALA A 217 -0.04 -7.63 -13.00
C ALA A 217 -0.29 -9.03 -12.41
N LEU A 218 0.77 -9.76 -12.04
CA LEU A 218 0.63 -11.02 -11.34
C LEU A 218 -0.12 -10.80 -10.02
N PRO A 219 -1.03 -11.70 -9.63
CA PRO A 219 -1.63 -11.67 -8.31
C PRO A 219 -0.55 -11.82 -7.23
N ILE A 220 -0.09 -10.68 -6.68
CA ILE A 220 0.79 -10.61 -5.53
C ILE A 220 -0.10 -10.68 -4.30
N ALA A 221 -0.59 -11.88 -4.02
CA ALA A 221 -1.26 -12.19 -2.76
C ALA A 221 -0.29 -13.05 -1.95
N ASP A 222 0.52 -12.39 -1.11
CA ASP A 222 1.23 -13.02 -0.01
C ASP A 222 0.28 -13.25 1.17
#